data_AF-A0A449G5H2-F1
#
_entry.id   AF-A0A449G5H2-F1
#
_cell.length_a   1.000
_cell.length_b   1.000
_cell.length_c   1.000
_cell.angle_alpha   90.00
_cell.angle_beta   90.00
_cell.angle_gamma   90.00
#
_symmetry.space_group_name_H-M   'P 1'
#
loop_
_entity.id
_entity.type
_entity.pdbx_description
1 polymer ?
#
loop_
_entity_poly.entity_id
_entity_poly.type
_entity_poly.pdbx_seq_one_letter_code
_entity_poly.pdbx_strand_id
1 'polypeptide(L)'
;MSRMTDDGQHEGYVAWVFADGMYGGHWSDGPVATNRADGTGLPWAEWQRRTDAEVTGWRPICEHGGRECWRGQFWTRVAEPGEHDPAQHRIYSEDAFLGEDDNDLILREWEAHIAPLRGTADVRYAAAEVAEAEARLTAAVAAARKQGASWEAIGRAAGMTRQSAHERWARVIA
;
A
#
# COMPACT_ATOMS: atom_id res chain seq x y z
N MET A 1 1.01 16.40 -0.31
CA MET A 1 2.15 15.57 0.17
C MET A 1 1.64 14.15 0.41
N SER A 2 2.47 13.11 0.31
CA SER A 2 2.08 11.75 0.70
C SER A 2 2.45 11.45 2.15
N ARG A 3 1.78 10.47 2.76
CA ARG A 3 2.01 9.90 4.08
C ARG A 3 2.18 8.40 3.92
N MET A 4 2.94 7.77 4.79
CA MET A 4 3.19 6.33 4.73
C MET A 4 3.02 5.70 6.10
N THR A 5 2.56 4.45 6.17
CA THR A 5 2.63 3.67 7.41
C THR A 5 4.07 3.33 7.78
N ASP A 6 4.35 3.11 9.06
CA ASP A 6 5.71 2.84 9.57
C ASP A 6 6.34 1.59 8.92
N ASP A 7 5.51 0.63 8.52
CA ASP A 7 5.92 -0.59 7.81
C ASP A 7 6.18 -0.39 6.31
N GLY A 8 5.90 0.81 5.78
CA GLY A 8 6.06 1.17 4.37
C GLY A 8 5.00 0.61 3.42
N GLN A 9 3.91 0.05 3.93
CA GLN A 9 3.03 -0.82 3.14
C GLN A 9 1.82 -0.08 2.59
N HIS A 10 1.36 0.94 3.29
CA HIS A 10 0.28 1.80 2.84
C HIS A 10 0.81 3.22 2.66
N GLU A 11 0.78 3.71 1.43
CA GLU A 11 1.04 5.11 1.12
C GLU A 11 -0.28 5.82 0.84
N GLY A 12 -0.55 6.89 1.58
CA GLY A 12 -1.69 7.77 1.42
C GLY A 12 -1.29 9.08 0.75
N TYR A 13 -2.02 9.50 -0.28
CA TYR A 13 -1.84 10.82 -0.87
C TYR A 13 -3.16 11.39 -1.34
N VAL A 14 -3.18 12.70 -1.55
CA VAL A 14 -4.32 13.41 -2.11
C VAL A 14 -4.14 13.53 -3.62
N ALA A 15 -4.90 12.73 -4.36
CA ALA A 15 -4.89 12.73 -5.82
C ALA A 15 -5.67 13.94 -6.36
N TRP A 16 -5.17 14.51 -7.45
CA TRP A 16 -5.85 15.53 -8.25
C TRP A 16 -6.77 14.81 -9.23
N VAL A 17 -8.05 15.18 -9.25
CA VAL A 17 -9.08 14.52 -10.07
C VAL A 17 -9.53 15.46 -11.19
N PHE A 18 -9.67 14.91 -12.38
CA PHE A 18 -10.04 15.63 -13.59
C PHE A 18 -11.51 15.39 -13.98
N ALA A 19 -12.06 16.21 -14.88
CA ALA A 19 -13.47 16.15 -15.28
C ALA A 19 -13.90 14.81 -15.93
N ASP A 20 -12.96 14.10 -16.55
CA ASP A 20 -13.17 12.76 -17.12
C ASP A 20 -13.09 11.63 -16.06
N GLY A 21 -12.89 11.99 -14.79
CA GLY A 21 -12.74 11.08 -13.66
C GLY A 21 -11.35 10.45 -13.55
N MET A 22 -10.44 10.71 -14.48
CA MET A 22 -9.03 10.35 -14.34
C MET A 22 -8.42 11.12 -13.17
N TYR A 23 -7.30 10.63 -12.66
CA TYR A 23 -6.62 11.28 -11.56
C TYR A 23 -5.10 11.09 -11.62
N GLY A 24 -4.41 11.89 -10.82
CA GLY A 24 -2.96 11.83 -10.67
C GLY A 24 -2.48 12.91 -9.71
N GLY A 25 -1.47 13.68 -10.12
CA GLY A 25 -0.87 14.70 -9.26
C GLY A 25 -0.11 15.76 -10.04
N HIS A 26 0.54 16.64 -9.30
CA HIS A 26 1.35 17.72 -9.85
C HIS A 26 2.81 17.28 -10.04
N TRP A 27 3.35 17.52 -11.22
CA TRP A 27 4.75 17.27 -11.58
C TRP A 27 5.46 18.60 -11.89
N SER A 28 6.75 18.58 -12.23
CA SER A 28 7.53 19.80 -12.48
C SER A 28 6.89 20.79 -13.47
N ASP A 29 6.10 20.29 -14.43
CA ASP A 29 5.50 21.08 -15.51
C ASP A 29 3.97 21.16 -15.40
N GLY A 30 3.40 20.91 -14.21
CA GLY A 30 1.97 21.01 -13.96
C GLY A 30 1.27 19.67 -13.72
N PRO A 31 -0.07 19.67 -13.70
CA PRO A 31 -0.89 18.49 -13.44
C PRO A 31 -0.73 17.39 -14.48
N VAL A 32 -0.75 16.14 -14.04
CA VAL A 32 -0.65 14.97 -14.91
C VAL A 32 -1.64 13.91 -14.44
N ALA A 33 -2.46 13.42 -15.36
CA ALA A 33 -3.27 12.24 -15.15
C ALA A 33 -2.41 10.99 -15.35
N THR A 34 -2.28 10.20 -14.30
CA THR A 34 -1.48 8.96 -14.25
C THR A 34 -2.34 7.72 -14.10
N ASN A 35 -3.61 7.89 -13.75
CA ASN A 35 -4.53 6.79 -13.47
C ASN A 35 -5.89 7.05 -14.14
N ARG A 36 -6.53 5.98 -14.61
CA ARG A 36 -7.91 5.99 -15.10
C ARG A 36 -8.90 6.11 -13.94
N ALA A 37 -10.14 6.47 -14.25
CA ALA A 37 -11.21 6.60 -13.25
C ALA A 37 -11.47 5.32 -12.45
N ASP A 38 -11.20 4.15 -13.02
CA ASP A 38 -11.34 2.83 -12.38
C ASP A 38 -10.14 2.46 -11.46
N GLY A 39 -9.14 3.33 -11.34
CA GLY A 39 -7.94 3.07 -10.54
C GLY A 39 -6.77 2.45 -11.32
N THR A 40 -6.97 2.09 -12.59
CA THR A 40 -5.93 1.50 -13.42
C THR A 40 -4.84 2.53 -13.72
N GLY A 41 -3.62 2.26 -13.25
CA GLY A 41 -2.44 3.05 -13.58
C GLY A 41 -2.13 3.02 -15.08
N LEU A 42 -1.75 4.17 -15.62
CA LEU A 42 -1.30 4.33 -16.99
C LEU A 42 0.19 3.98 -17.11
N PRO A 43 0.61 3.30 -18.19
CA PRO A 43 2.01 3.26 -18.58
C PRO A 43 2.56 4.69 -18.72
N TRP A 44 3.83 4.90 -18.37
CA TRP A 44 4.48 6.22 -18.45
C TRP A 44 4.29 6.93 -19.80
N ALA A 45 4.36 6.20 -20.91
CA ALA A 45 4.18 6.76 -22.26
C ALA A 45 2.74 7.25 -22.54
N GLU A 46 1.77 6.84 -21.75
CA GLU A 46 0.36 7.23 -21.86
C GLU A 46 -0.04 8.31 -20.84
N TRP A 47 0.88 8.77 -20.00
CA TRP A 47 0.61 9.84 -19.04
C TRP A 47 0.18 11.10 -19.76
N GLN A 48 -0.85 11.75 -19.21
CA GLN A 48 -1.49 12.84 -19.92
C GLN A 48 -1.29 14.13 -19.14
N ARG A 49 -0.61 15.10 -19.77
CA ARG A 49 -0.51 16.46 -19.22
C ARG A 49 -1.89 17.09 -19.17
N ARG A 50 -2.10 17.87 -18.11
CA ARG A 50 -3.33 18.58 -17.79
C ARG A 50 -2.96 19.99 -17.33
N THR A 51 -3.97 20.83 -17.20
CA THR A 51 -3.88 22.19 -16.68
C THR A 51 -4.58 22.28 -15.32
N ASP A 52 -4.25 23.29 -14.52
CA ASP A 52 -4.91 23.50 -13.22
C ASP A 52 -6.41 23.72 -13.39
N ALA A 53 -6.85 24.32 -14.51
CA ALA A 53 -8.27 24.52 -14.82
C ALA A 53 -9.04 23.21 -15.06
N GLU A 54 -8.36 22.11 -15.42
CA GLU A 54 -9.00 20.81 -15.63
C GLU A 54 -9.20 20.02 -14.32
N VAL A 55 -8.60 20.48 -13.22
CA VAL A 55 -8.74 19.86 -11.90
C VAL A 55 -10.07 20.26 -11.29
N THR A 56 -10.94 19.28 -11.11
CA THR A 56 -12.30 19.45 -10.58
C THR A 56 -12.38 19.19 -9.09
N GLY A 57 -11.32 18.64 -8.50
CA GLY A 57 -11.28 18.32 -7.09
C GLY A 57 -10.16 17.37 -6.72
N TRP A 58 -10.29 16.77 -5.54
CA TRP A 58 -9.30 15.89 -4.96
C TRP A 58 -9.93 14.66 -4.31
N ARG A 59 -9.10 13.64 -4.07
CA ARG A 59 -9.51 12.44 -3.33
C ARG A 59 -8.32 11.82 -2.62
N PRO A 60 -8.46 11.35 -1.36
CA PRO A 60 -7.41 10.58 -0.72
C PRO A 60 -7.38 9.17 -1.33
N ILE A 61 -6.19 8.73 -1.72
CA ILE A 61 -5.92 7.41 -2.28
C ILE A 61 -4.96 6.68 -1.35
N CYS A 62 -5.18 5.38 -1.16
CA CYS A 62 -4.21 4.49 -0.52
C CYS A 62 -3.64 3.51 -1.55
N GLU A 63 -2.32 3.44 -1.62
CA GLU A 63 -1.62 2.42 -2.38
C GLU A 63 -0.95 1.39 -1.47
N HIS A 64 -0.93 0.13 -1.91
CA HIS A 64 -0.19 -0.96 -1.30
C HIS A 64 0.55 -1.74 -2.38
N GLY A 65 1.88 -1.78 -2.28
CA GLY A 65 2.73 -2.42 -3.28
C GLY A 65 2.61 -1.79 -4.68
N GLY A 66 2.42 -0.47 -4.74
CA GLY A 66 2.24 0.30 -5.98
C GLY A 66 0.89 0.07 -6.68
N ARG A 67 -0.12 -0.41 -5.95
CA ARG A 67 -1.49 -0.59 -6.45
C ARG A 67 -2.47 0.10 -5.53
N GLU A 68 -3.44 0.81 -6.10
CA GLU A 68 -4.56 1.33 -5.35
C GLU A 68 -5.28 0.18 -4.61
N CYS A 69 -5.38 0.30 -3.28
CA CYS A 69 -6.08 -0.64 -2.43
C CYS A 69 -7.32 -0.03 -1.77
N TRP A 70 -7.42 1.31 -1.78
CA TRP A 70 -8.56 2.05 -1.26
C TRP A 70 -8.61 3.47 -1.83
N ARG A 71 -9.83 4.01 -1.92
CA ARG A 71 -10.12 5.38 -2.32
C ARG A 71 -11.17 5.99 -1.42
N GLY A 72 -10.93 7.21 -0.96
CA GLY A 72 -11.87 7.94 -0.12
C GLY A 72 -12.88 8.77 -0.90
N GLN A 73 -13.51 9.71 -0.20
CA GLN A 73 -14.52 10.58 -0.76
C GLN A 73 -13.94 11.58 -1.77
N PHE A 74 -14.76 12.01 -2.73
CA PHE A 74 -14.40 13.11 -3.62
C PHE A 74 -14.65 14.45 -2.94
N TRP A 75 -13.63 15.32 -2.99
CA TRP A 75 -13.65 16.69 -2.52
C TRP A 75 -13.72 17.63 -3.72
N THR A 76 -14.81 18.38 -3.82
CA THR A 76 -15.07 19.26 -4.96
C THR A 76 -14.24 20.53 -4.86
N ARG A 77 -13.56 20.91 -5.93
CA ARG A 77 -12.96 22.23 -6.07
C ARG A 77 -14.04 23.24 -6.44
N VAL A 78 -14.18 24.28 -5.64
CA VAL A 78 -15.13 25.38 -5.90
C VAL A 78 -14.41 26.61 -6.46
N ALA A 79 -15.14 27.42 -7.21
CA ALA A 79 -14.57 28.54 -7.96
C ALA A 79 -14.45 29.81 -7.12
N GLU A 80 -15.28 29.97 -6.09
CA GLU A 80 -15.30 31.18 -5.26
C GLU A 80 -14.89 30.90 -3.80
N PRO A 81 -14.14 31.81 -3.13
CA PRO A 81 -13.79 31.65 -1.72
C PRO A 81 -15.00 31.49 -0.80
N GLY A 82 -16.12 32.15 -1.12
CA GLY A 82 -17.35 32.08 -0.33
C GLY A 82 -18.06 30.72 -0.38
N GLU A 83 -17.65 29.85 -1.30
CA GLU A 83 -18.17 28.48 -1.44
C GLU A 83 -17.33 27.44 -0.68
N HIS A 84 -16.20 27.86 -0.08
CA HIS A 84 -15.34 26.99 0.71
C HIS A 84 -16.11 26.49 1.94
N ASP A 85 -16.42 25.19 1.94
CA ASP A 85 -17.16 24.51 2.99
C ASP A 85 -16.62 23.07 3.12
N PRO A 86 -15.58 22.86 3.94
CA PRO A 86 -14.99 21.55 4.10
C PRO A 86 -15.95 20.53 4.72
N ALA A 87 -16.97 20.96 5.47
CA ALA A 87 -17.97 20.06 6.03
C ALA A 87 -18.87 19.45 4.95
N GLN A 88 -18.94 20.08 3.77
CA GLN A 88 -19.62 19.54 2.58
C GLN A 88 -18.65 19.01 1.51
N HIS A 89 -17.38 18.81 1.86
CA HIS A 89 -16.33 18.38 0.94
C HIS A 89 -16.13 19.36 -0.23
N ARG A 90 -16.21 20.66 0.04
CA ARG A 90 -16.02 21.74 -0.94
C ARG A 90 -14.84 22.61 -0.53
N ILE A 91 -13.77 22.61 -1.33
CA ILE A 91 -12.56 23.39 -1.05
C ILE A 91 -12.33 24.40 -2.17
N TYR A 92 -12.24 25.67 -1.79
CA TYR A 92 -11.79 26.72 -2.71
C TYR A 92 -10.28 26.61 -2.95
N SER A 93 -9.87 26.68 -4.22
CA SER A 93 -8.47 26.79 -4.62
C SER A 93 -8.38 27.46 -5.98
N GLU A 94 -7.60 28.53 -6.10
CA GLU A 94 -7.43 29.28 -7.36
C GLU A 94 -6.58 28.53 -8.39
N ASP A 95 -5.59 27.78 -7.94
CA ASP A 95 -4.54 27.12 -8.74
C ASP A 95 -4.51 25.59 -8.57
N ALA A 96 -5.58 25.02 -7.99
CA ALA A 96 -5.71 23.61 -7.66
C ALA A 96 -4.75 23.08 -6.59
N PHE A 97 -3.94 23.93 -5.97
CA PHE A 97 -3.17 23.56 -4.78
C PHE A 97 -4.04 23.64 -3.53
N LEU A 98 -3.88 22.63 -2.67
CA LEU A 98 -4.49 22.61 -1.35
C LEU A 98 -3.56 23.30 -0.35
N GLY A 99 -4.16 24.10 0.54
CA GLY A 99 -3.48 24.51 1.77
C GLY A 99 -3.17 23.31 2.66
N GLU A 100 -2.23 23.48 3.59
CA GLU A 100 -1.81 22.41 4.51
C GLU A 100 -2.99 21.86 5.32
N ASP A 101 -3.83 22.74 5.87
CA ASP A 101 -5.01 22.35 6.66
C ASP A 101 -6.02 21.52 5.87
N ASP A 102 -6.28 21.88 4.60
CA ASP A 102 -7.20 21.16 3.74
C ASP A 102 -6.62 19.81 3.30
N ASN A 103 -5.33 19.77 2.94
CA ASN A 103 -4.63 18.53 2.63
C ASN A 103 -4.69 17.57 3.83
N ASP A 104 -4.46 18.09 5.04
CA ASP A 104 -4.49 17.33 6.28
C ASP A 104 -5.90 16.84 6.62
N LEU A 105 -6.91 17.68 6.42
CA LEU A 105 -8.31 17.31 6.58
C LEU A 105 -8.69 16.14 5.68
N ILE A 106 -8.33 16.21 4.39
CA ILE A 106 -8.61 15.15 3.42
C ILE A 106 -7.88 13.85 3.80
N LEU A 107 -6.62 13.95 4.24
CA LEU A 107 -5.83 12.78 4.65
C LEU A 107 -6.31 12.11 5.95
N ARG A 108 -7.18 12.73 6.75
CA ARG A 108 -7.81 12.06 7.91
C ARG A 108 -8.66 10.87 7.49
N GLU A 109 -9.26 10.89 6.30
CA GLU A 109 -9.99 9.72 5.79
C GLU A 109 -9.03 8.54 5.54
N TRP A 110 -7.86 8.83 4.97
CA TRP A 110 -6.82 7.81 4.80
C TRP A 110 -6.36 7.27 6.16
N GLU A 111 -6.12 8.13 7.14
CA GLU A 111 -5.73 7.71 8.49
C GLU A 111 -6.77 6.80 9.14
N ALA A 112 -8.05 7.14 9.01
CA ALA A 112 -9.15 6.29 9.47
C ALA A 112 -9.18 4.94 8.75
N HIS A 113 -8.91 4.92 7.44
CA HIS A 113 -8.82 3.71 6.64
C HIS A 113 -7.68 2.78 7.11
N ILE A 114 -6.48 3.32 7.36
CA ILE A 114 -5.32 2.51 7.75
C ILE A 114 -5.25 2.20 9.24
N ALA A 115 -6.03 2.85 10.10
CA ALA A 115 -5.96 2.64 11.55
C ALA A 115 -6.10 1.17 11.97
N PRO A 116 -7.01 0.35 11.40
CA PRO A 116 -7.07 -1.09 11.69
C PRO A 116 -5.86 -1.86 11.15
N LEU A 117 -5.27 -1.42 10.04
CA LEU A 117 -4.17 -2.10 9.36
C LEU A 117 -2.83 -1.85 10.08
N ARG A 118 -2.64 -0.69 10.71
CA ARG A 118 -1.46 -0.38 11.53
C ARG A 118 -1.25 -1.42 12.63
N GLY A 119 -2.34 -1.90 13.24
CA GLY A 119 -2.27 -2.96 14.26
C GLY A 119 -1.84 -4.33 13.73
N THR A 120 -1.78 -4.53 12.40
CA THR A 120 -1.38 -5.81 11.79
C THR A 120 0.10 -5.86 11.39
N ALA A 121 0.84 -4.75 11.52
CA ALA A 121 2.25 -4.71 11.19
C ALA A 121 3.06 -5.75 11.99
N ASP A 122 2.86 -5.79 13.31
CA ASP A 122 3.52 -6.75 14.20
C ASP A 122 3.20 -8.20 13.83
N VAL A 123 1.95 -8.48 13.42
CA VAL A 123 1.53 -9.82 12.99
C VAL A 123 2.31 -10.24 11.74
N ARG A 124 2.47 -9.35 10.77
CA ARG A 124 3.23 -9.63 9.56
C ARG A 124 4.73 -9.79 9.84
N TYR A 125 5.31 -8.96 10.70
CA TYR A 125 6.71 -9.12 11.10
C TYR A 125 6.94 -10.47 11.77
N ALA A 126 6.10 -10.83 12.73
CA ALA A 126 6.17 -12.15 13.37
C ALA A 126 5.98 -13.29 12.35
N ALA A 127 5.06 -13.15 11.40
CA ALA A 127 4.87 -14.15 10.34
C ALA A 127 6.11 -14.29 9.43
N ALA A 128 6.79 -13.19 9.11
CA ALA A 128 8.03 -13.22 8.35
C ALA A 128 9.16 -13.90 9.13
N GLU A 129 9.31 -13.59 10.43
CA GLU A 129 10.29 -14.26 11.30
C GLU A 129 10.04 -15.77 11.40
N VAL A 130 8.77 -16.18 11.51
CA VAL A 130 8.38 -17.60 11.48
C VAL A 130 8.79 -18.23 10.15
N ALA A 131 8.45 -17.61 9.02
CA ALA A 131 8.79 -18.15 7.70
C ALA A 131 10.31 -18.30 7.51
N GLU A 132 11.10 -17.31 7.94
CA GLU A 132 12.56 -17.40 7.91
C GLU A 132 13.09 -18.50 8.82
N ALA A 133 12.56 -18.63 10.04
CA ALA A 133 12.95 -19.68 10.96
C ALA A 133 12.63 -21.08 10.39
N GLU A 134 11.49 -21.24 9.74
CA GLU A 134 11.11 -22.48 9.06
C GLU A 134 12.03 -22.79 7.87
N ALA A 135 12.41 -21.77 7.09
CA ALA A 135 13.38 -21.91 6.00
C ALA A 135 14.76 -22.33 6.52
N ARG A 136 15.25 -21.69 7.58
CA ARG A 136 16.51 -22.05 8.26
C ARG A 136 16.46 -23.47 8.82
N LEU A 137 15.36 -23.86 9.45
CA LEU A 137 15.16 -25.22 9.97
C LEU A 137 15.21 -26.25 8.83
N THR A 138 14.52 -25.97 7.72
CA THR A 138 14.52 -26.84 6.54
C THR A 138 15.92 -26.99 5.94
N ALA A 139 16.68 -25.88 5.85
CA ALA A 139 18.06 -25.92 5.38
C ALA A 139 18.98 -26.74 6.31
N ALA A 140 18.83 -26.59 7.63
CA ALA A 140 19.57 -27.37 8.62
C ALA A 140 19.25 -28.88 8.52
N VAL A 141 17.97 -29.23 8.33
CA VAL A 141 17.54 -30.62 8.10
C VAL A 141 18.16 -31.19 6.82
N ALA A 142 18.16 -30.43 5.73
CA ALA A 142 18.81 -30.83 4.48
C ALA A 142 20.32 -31.07 4.66
N ALA A 143 21.00 -30.16 5.37
CA ALA A 143 22.42 -30.31 5.67
C ALA A 143 22.72 -31.54 6.55
N ALA A 144 21.89 -31.81 7.56
CA ALA A 144 22.02 -33.00 8.41
C ALA A 144 21.79 -34.30 7.62
N ARG A 145 20.81 -34.31 6.70
CA ARG A 145 20.59 -35.45 5.80
C ARG A 145 21.76 -35.72 4.87
N LYS A 146 22.38 -34.67 4.30
CA LYS A 146 23.60 -34.80 3.49
C LYS A 146 24.79 -35.40 4.27
N GLN A 147 24.84 -35.15 5.57
CA GLN A 147 25.84 -35.74 6.48
C GLN A 147 25.47 -37.16 6.97
N GLY A 148 24.35 -37.73 6.50
CA GLY A 148 23.92 -39.09 6.83
C GLY A 148 23.04 -39.24 8.07
N ALA A 149 22.64 -38.14 8.73
CA ALA A 149 21.78 -38.22 9.91
C ALA A 149 20.44 -38.91 9.59
N SER A 150 20.01 -39.89 10.39
CA SER A 150 18.73 -40.59 10.16
C SER A 150 17.52 -39.68 10.44
N TRP A 151 16.36 -40.03 9.86
CA TRP A 151 15.11 -39.34 10.18
C TRP A 151 14.72 -39.41 11.66
N GLU A 152 15.17 -40.44 12.37
CA GLU A 152 14.93 -40.56 13.80
C GLU A 152 15.77 -39.55 14.60
N ALA A 153 17.05 -39.40 14.25
CA ALA A 153 17.93 -38.41 14.87
C ALA A 153 17.43 -36.98 14.61
N ILE A 154 17.00 -36.70 13.37
CA ILE A 154 16.42 -35.40 12.99
C ILE A 154 15.10 -35.14 13.72
N GLY A 155 14.19 -36.13 13.78
CA GLY A 155 12.95 -36.01 14.53
C GLY A 155 13.21 -35.70 16.01
N ARG A 156 14.12 -36.44 16.64
CA ARG A 156 14.52 -36.22 18.04
C ARG A 156 15.06 -34.80 18.25
N ALA A 157 15.94 -34.31 17.37
CA ALA A 157 16.51 -32.97 17.46
C ALA A 157 15.43 -31.87 17.28
N ALA A 158 14.41 -32.12 16.45
CA ALA A 158 13.31 -31.20 16.20
C ALA A 158 12.12 -31.38 17.16
N GLY A 159 12.22 -32.24 18.17
CA GLY A 159 11.16 -32.49 19.16
C GLY A 159 9.94 -33.24 18.61
N MET A 160 10.11 -34.08 17.58
CA MET A 160 9.02 -34.82 16.93
C MET A 160 9.38 -36.28 16.61
N THR A 161 8.38 -37.06 16.17
CA THR A 161 8.61 -38.46 15.81
C THR A 161 9.39 -38.58 14.49
N ARG A 162 10.04 -39.74 14.28
CA ARG A 162 10.68 -40.10 13.00
C ARG A 162 9.72 -39.96 11.81
N GLN A 163 8.48 -40.43 11.96
CA GLN A 163 7.48 -40.42 10.89
C GLN A 163 7.09 -38.97 10.53
N SER A 164 6.81 -38.13 11.55
CA SER A 164 6.48 -36.73 11.33
C SER A 164 7.63 -35.97 10.64
N ALA A 165 8.88 -36.23 11.03
CA ALA A 165 10.04 -35.64 10.38
C ALA A 165 10.17 -36.08 8.91
N HIS A 166 10.01 -37.38 8.63
CA HIS A 166 10.04 -37.89 7.27
C HIS A 166 8.93 -37.28 6.41
N GLU A 167 7.68 -37.28 6.89
CA GLU A 167 6.54 -36.72 6.15
C GLU A 167 6.71 -35.23 5.85
N ARG A 168 7.21 -34.45 6.82
CA ARG A 168 7.41 -33.00 6.68
C ARG A 168 8.49 -32.66 5.66
N TRP A 169 9.64 -33.33 5.72
CA TRP A 169 10.82 -32.87 4.98
C TRP A 169 11.23 -33.74 3.82
N ALA A 170 10.89 -35.04 3.77
CA ALA A 170 11.41 -35.93 2.72
C ALA A 170 11.03 -35.51 1.29
N ARG A 171 9.92 -34.78 1.12
CA ARG A 171 9.49 -34.24 -0.18
C ARG A 171 10.04 -32.84 -0.49
N VAL A 172 10.46 -32.11 0.54
CA VAL A 172 10.88 -30.71 0.45
C VAL A 172 12.37 -30.60 0.17
N ILE A 173 13.17 -31.53 0.71
CA ILE A 173 14.64 -31.51 0.64
C ILE A 173 15.22 -32.53 -0.34
N ALA A 174 14.36 -33.29 -1.03
CA ALA A 174 14.76 -34.36 -1.95
C ALA A 174 15.66 -33.84 -3.07
#